data_AF-A0A7Y3DC88-F1
#
_entry.id   AF-A0A7Y3DC88-F1
#
_cell.length_a   1.000
_cell.length_b   1.000
_cell.length_c   1.000
_cell.angle_alpha   90.00
_cell.angle_beta   90.00
_cell.angle_gamma   90.00
#
_symmetry.space_group_name_H-M   'P 1'
#
loop_
_entity.id
_entity.type
_entity.pdbx_description
1 polymer ?
#
loop_
_entity_poly.entity_id
_entity_poly.type
_entity_poly.pdbx_seq_one_letter_code
_entity_poly.pdbx_strand_id
1 'polypeptide(L)'
;MFKISNRSRSLDALEDPVVRHDRRVERIVESLRAEIIEGNGGVRIRRIFENPREIFRLELELPELGYQRTTLLDREALDALLAADDVRARVRGNSD
;
A
#
# COMPACT_ATOMS: atom_id res chain seq x y z
N MET A 1 -3.50 -18.25 25.28
CA MET A 1 -3.65 -18.67 23.87
C MET A 1 -4.93 -18.03 23.33
N PHE A 2 -4.83 -16.86 22.69
CA PHE A 2 -6.01 -16.17 22.16
C PHE A 2 -6.28 -16.63 20.73
N LYS A 3 -7.32 -17.44 20.53
CA LYS A 3 -7.83 -17.80 19.21
C LYS A 3 -8.75 -16.66 18.75
N ILE A 4 -8.18 -15.66 18.10
CA ILE A 4 -8.95 -14.61 17.42
C ILE A 4 -9.62 -15.27 16.22
N SER A 5 -10.88 -15.67 16.39
CA SER A 5 -11.70 -16.17 15.29
C SER A 5 -12.04 -15.00 14.39
N ASN A 6 -11.28 -14.84 13.31
CA ASN A 6 -11.45 -13.75 12.33
C ASN A 6 -12.70 -14.05 11.46
N ARG A 7 -13.88 -13.80 12.03
CA ARG A 7 -15.21 -14.12 11.46
C ARG A 7 -15.46 -13.50 10.09
N SER A 8 -14.72 -12.45 9.74
CA SER A 8 -14.73 -11.77 8.44
C SER A 8 -14.11 -12.61 7.30
N ARG A 9 -13.10 -13.46 7.57
CA ARG A 9 -12.49 -14.31 6.52
C ARG A 9 -13.45 -15.34 5.93
N SER A 10 -14.42 -15.81 6.71
CA SER A 10 -15.40 -16.81 6.29
C SER A 10 -16.41 -16.27 5.27
N LEU A 11 -16.69 -14.95 5.28
CA LEU A 11 -17.59 -14.32 4.32
C LEU A 11 -16.86 -13.99 3.01
N ASP A 12 -15.63 -13.49 3.09
CA ASP A 12 -14.79 -13.20 1.92
C ASP A 12 -14.58 -14.45 1.04
N ALA A 13 -14.56 -15.66 1.62
CA ALA A 13 -14.32 -16.92 0.90
C ALA A 13 -15.42 -17.31 -0.10
N LEU A 14 -16.66 -16.84 0.10
CA LEU A 14 -17.81 -17.07 -0.79
C LEU A 14 -17.95 -15.98 -1.87
N GLU A 15 -17.14 -14.94 -1.80
CA GLU A 15 -17.17 -13.82 -2.72
C GLU A 15 -16.44 -14.12 -4.03
N ASP A 16 -16.88 -13.50 -5.12
CA ASP A 16 -16.22 -13.57 -6.42
C ASP A 16 -14.72 -13.25 -6.28
N PRO A 17 -13.82 -14.09 -6.83
CA PRO A 17 -12.37 -13.88 -6.72
C PRO A 17 -11.89 -12.50 -7.19
N VAL A 18 -12.54 -11.91 -8.20
CA VAL A 18 -12.20 -10.58 -8.73
C VAL A 18 -12.59 -9.51 -7.72
N VAL A 19 -13.82 -9.53 -7.22
CA VAL A 19 -14.30 -8.56 -6.21
C VAL A 19 -13.44 -8.64 -4.94
N ARG A 20 -13.06 -9.86 -4.54
CA ARG A 20 -12.17 -10.09 -3.39
C ARG A 20 -10.78 -9.51 -3.63
N HIS A 21 -10.25 -9.65 -4.84
CA HIS A 21 -8.97 -9.08 -5.23
C HIS A 21 -9.02 -7.55 -5.13
N ASP A 22 -10.04 -6.91 -5.69
CA ASP A 22 -10.17 -5.46 -5.72
C ASP A 22 -10.27 -4.89 -4.30
N ARG A 23 -11.11 -5.47 -3.44
CA ARG A 23 -11.19 -5.09 -2.02
C ARG A 23 -9.88 -5.32 -1.26
N ARG A 24 -9.09 -6.32 -1.65
CA ARG A 24 -7.77 -6.52 -1.05
C ARG A 24 -6.81 -5.42 -1.48
N VAL A 25 -6.83 -5.02 -2.75
CA VAL A 25 -6.03 -3.91 -3.26
C VAL A 25 -6.42 -2.61 -2.55
N GLU A 26 -7.71 -2.30 -2.46
CA GLU A 26 -8.22 -1.12 -1.74
C GLU A 26 -7.74 -1.08 -0.28
N ARG A 27 -7.85 -2.20 0.46
CA ARG A 27 -7.36 -2.30 1.84
C ARG A 27 -5.85 -2.09 1.95
N ILE A 28 -5.08 -2.60 0.99
CA ILE A 28 -3.63 -2.41 0.97
C ILE A 28 -3.30 -0.94 0.70
N VAL A 29 -3.95 -0.32 -0.28
CA VAL A 29 -3.77 1.11 -0.60
C VAL A 29 -4.11 1.96 0.61
N GLU A 30 -5.24 1.71 1.27
CA GLU A 30 -5.65 2.46 2.45
C GLU A 30 -4.66 2.32 3.62
N SER A 31 -4.17 1.10 3.86
CA SER A 31 -3.11 0.87 4.85
C SER A 31 -1.82 1.63 4.52
N LEU A 32 -1.43 1.70 3.23
CA LEU A 32 -0.26 2.46 2.81
C LEU A 32 -0.47 3.97 2.99
N ARG A 33 -1.67 4.49 2.70
CA ARG A 33 -2.00 5.90 2.93
C ARG A 33 -1.83 6.27 4.40
N ALA A 34 -2.44 5.49 5.29
CA ALA A 34 -2.33 5.69 6.73
C ALA A 34 -0.85 5.70 7.17
N GLU A 35 -0.07 4.71 6.75
CA GLU A 35 1.37 4.65 7.10
C GLU A 35 2.19 5.81 6.52
N ILE A 36 1.85 6.32 5.33
CA ILE A 36 2.54 7.47 4.73
C ILE A 36 2.22 8.77 5.49
N ILE A 37 0.96 8.94 5.87
CA ILE A 37 0.46 10.16 6.52
C ILE A 37 0.88 10.20 7.99
N GLU A 38 0.69 9.11 8.71
CA GLU A 38 1.01 8.98 10.14
C GLU A 38 2.51 8.75 10.37
N GLY A 39 3.21 8.21 9.36
CA GLY A 39 4.62 7.86 9.46
C GLY A 39 5.56 9.07 9.51
N ASN A 40 6.49 9.03 10.46
CA ASN A 40 7.58 9.98 10.58
C ASN A 40 8.81 9.63 9.71
N GLY A 41 8.79 8.47 9.04
CA GLY A 41 9.90 8.01 8.20
C GLY A 41 9.87 8.55 6.77
N GLY A 42 10.92 8.21 6.00
CA GLY A 42 10.99 8.50 4.58
C GLY A 42 10.05 7.63 3.74
N VAL A 43 9.55 8.20 2.64
CA VAL A 43 8.76 7.50 1.63
C VAL A 43 9.48 7.62 0.29
N ARG A 44 9.71 6.49 -0.37
CA ARG A 44 10.36 6.46 -1.68
C ARG A 44 9.58 5.58 -2.66
N ILE A 45 9.37 6.10 -3.86
CA ILE A 45 8.70 5.39 -4.95
C ILE A 45 9.67 5.34 -6.13
N ARG A 46 9.92 4.15 -6.67
CA ARG A 46 10.75 3.95 -7.86
C ARG A 46 10.07 3.01 -8.83
N ARG A 47 10.05 3.37 -10.11
CA ARG A 47 9.70 2.43 -11.18
C ARG A 47 10.84 1.43 -11.33
N ILE A 48 10.56 0.14 -11.15
CA ILE A 48 11.55 -0.93 -11.22
C ILE A 48 11.39 -1.81 -12.46
N PHE A 49 10.23 -1.73 -13.12
CA PHE A 49 9.94 -2.45 -14.34
C PHE A 49 9.00 -1.60 -15.20
N GLU A 50 9.15 -1.69 -16.52
CA GLU A 50 8.39 -0.88 -17.48
C GLU A 50 7.67 -1.73 -18.54
N ASN A 51 8.30 -2.80 -19.02
CA ASN A 51 7.78 -3.62 -20.12
C ASN A 51 7.78 -5.11 -19.76
N PRO A 52 6.68 -5.86 -19.97
CA PRO A 52 5.43 -5.46 -20.63
C PRO A 52 4.45 -4.67 -19.76
N ARG A 53 4.75 -4.46 -18.47
CA ARG A 53 3.88 -3.75 -17.52
C ARG A 53 4.72 -2.91 -16.57
N GLU A 54 4.24 -1.74 -16.19
CA GLU A 54 4.90 -0.90 -15.21
C GLU A 54 4.72 -1.47 -13.80
N ILE A 55 5.84 -1.67 -13.10
CA ILE A 55 5.86 -2.03 -11.67
C ILE A 55 6.66 -0.98 -10.90
N PHE A 56 6.08 -0.52 -9.81
CA PHE A 56 6.64 0.47 -8.90
C PHE A 56 6.94 -0.18 -7.55
N ARG A 57 8.12 0.08 -7.03
CA ARG A 57 8.51 -0.26 -5.66
C ARG A 57 8.28 0.93 -4.76
N LEU A 58 7.40 0.77 -3.79
CA LEU A 58 7.19 1.68 -2.67
C LEU A 58 7.99 1.17 -1.47
N GLU A 59 8.77 2.08 -0.88
CA GLU A 59 9.56 1.86 0.32
C GLU A 59 9.13 2.87 1.39
N LEU A 60 8.63 2.36 2.52
CA LEU A 60 8.29 3.15 3.70
C LEU A 60 9.26 2.80 4.82
N GLU A 61 9.97 3.81 5.32
CA GLU A 61 10.72 3.68 6.56
C GLU A 61 9.76 3.83 7.73
N LEU A 62 9.80 2.88 8.67
CA LEU A 62 8.99 2.90 9.88
C LEU A 62 9.95 2.88 11.09
N PRO A 63 10.52 4.04 11.47
CA PRO A 63 11.60 4.12 12.46
C PRO A 63 11.20 3.55 13.81
N GLU A 64 9.94 3.75 14.21
CA GLU A 64 9.39 3.27 15.48
C GLU A 64 9.43 1.76 15.61
N LEU A 65 9.43 1.05 14.49
CA LEU A 65 9.41 -0.41 14.43
C LEU A 65 10.76 -0.96 13.92
N GLY A 66 11.72 -0.09 13.62
CA GLY A 66 13.05 -0.47 13.13
C GLY A 66 13.03 -1.27 11.82
N TYR A 67 11.98 -1.15 11.01
CA TYR A 67 11.87 -1.88 9.74
C TYR A 67 11.46 -0.98 8.57
N GLN A 68 11.65 -1.53 7.37
CA GLN A 68 11.22 -0.91 6.11
C GLN A 68 10.13 -1.77 5.47
N ARG A 69 8.95 -1.19 5.22
CA ARG A 69 7.91 -1.85 4.43
C ARG A 69 8.20 -1.65 2.95
N THR A 70 8.39 -2.75 2.22
CA THR A 70 8.47 -2.72 0.75
C THR A 70 7.18 -3.27 0.16
N THR A 71 6.54 -2.52 -0.74
CA THR A 71 5.35 -2.96 -1.48
C THR A 71 5.57 -2.75 -2.97
N LEU A 72 5.16 -3.72 -3.79
CA LEU A 72 5.13 -3.59 -5.24
C LEU A 72 3.72 -3.19 -5.69
N LEU A 73 3.64 -2.15 -6.50
CA LEU A 73 2.41 -1.61 -7.05
C LEU A 73 2.48 -1.69 -8.58
N ASP A 74 1.35 -1.97 -9.21
CA ASP A 74 1.19 -1.64 -10.62
C ASP A 74 0.85 -0.15 -10.76
N ARG A 75 0.60 0.27 -12.01
CA ARG A 75 0.23 1.64 -12.32
C ARG A 75 -1.08 2.07 -11.65
N GLU A 76 -2.10 1.21 -11.70
CA GLU A 76 -3.44 1.54 -11.19
C GLU A 76 -3.43 1.73 -9.66
N ALA A 77 -2.78 0.82 -8.92
CA ALA A 77 -2.65 0.92 -7.48
C ALA A 77 -1.82 2.14 -7.06
N LEU A 78 -0.79 2.52 -7.83
CA LEU A 78 -0.02 3.74 -7.58
C LEU A 78 -0.87 4.99 -7.83
N ASP A 79 -1.61 5.04 -8.93
CA ASP A 79 -2.49 6.17 -9.24
C ASP A 79 -3.59 6.31 -8.18
N ALA A 80 -4.16 5.20 -7.71
CA ALA A 80 -5.10 5.20 -6.59
C ALA A 80 -4.45 5.72 -5.30
N LEU A 81 -3.23 5.29 -4.97
CA LEU A 81 -2.51 5.76 -3.79
C LEU A 81 -2.26 7.27 -3.85
N LEU A 82 -1.80 7.78 -5.00
CA LEU A 82 -1.49 9.19 -5.24
C LEU A 82 -2.72 10.05 -5.55
N ALA A 83 -3.93 9.50 -5.56
CA ALA A 83 -5.15 10.28 -5.71
C ALA A 83 -5.39 11.19 -4.49
N ALA A 84 -4.88 10.81 -3.31
CA ALA A 84 -4.97 11.57 -2.07
C ALA A 84 -3.90 12.69 -2.03
N ASP A 85 -4.34 13.94 -1.81
CA ASP A 85 -3.47 15.12 -1.86
C ASP A 85 -2.39 15.17 -0.78
N ASP A 86 -2.75 14.72 0.42
CA ASP A 86 -1.85 14.56 1.56
C ASP A 86 -0.71 13.58 1.28
N VAL A 87 -1.01 12.44 0.67
CA VAL A 87 -0.02 11.45 0.23
C VAL A 87 0.91 12.05 -0.82
N ARG A 88 0.36 12.76 -1.83
CA ARG A 88 1.17 13.44 -2.85
C ARG A 88 2.12 14.46 -2.24
N ALA A 89 1.63 15.27 -1.31
CA ALA A 89 2.43 16.28 -0.63
C ALA A 89 3.60 15.63 0.12
N ARG A 90 3.35 14.53 0.83
CA ARG A 90 4.36 13.81 1.59
C ARG A 90 5.43 13.16 0.71
N VAL A 91 5.04 12.56 -0.42
CA VAL A 91 5.99 11.95 -1.36
C VAL A 91 6.87 13.00 -2.03
N ARG A 92 6.31 14.15 -2.43
CA ARG A 92 7.08 15.24 -3.06
C ARG A 92 8.07 15.91 -2.10
N GLY A 93 7.68 16.07 -0.84
CA GLY A 93 8.54 16.68 0.18
C GLY A 93 9.82 15.89 0.51
N ASN A 94 9.90 14.62 0.12
CA ASN A 94 11.07 13.76 0.34
C ASN A 94 11.97 13.59 -0.91
N SER A 95 11.75 14.40 -1.96
CA SER A 95 12.47 14.30 -3.24
C SER A 95 13.66 15.28 -3.39
N ASP A 96 14.05 15.96 -2.31
CA ASP A 96 15.24 16.83 -2.21
C ASP A 96 16.47 16.06 -1.69
#